data_AF-A0A379AFC2-F1
#
_entry.id   AF-A0A379AFC2-F1
#
_cell.length_a   1.000
_cell.length_b   1.000
_cell.length_c   1.000
_cell.angle_alpha   90.00
_cell.angle_beta   90.00
_cell.angle_gamma   90.00
#
_symmetry.space_group_name_H-M   'P 1'
#
loop_
_entity.id
_entity.type
_entity.pdbx_description
1 polymer ?
#
loop_
_entity_poly.entity_id
_entity_poly.type
_entity_poly.pdbx_seq_one_letter_code
_entity_poly.pdbx_strand_id
1 'polypeptide(L)'
;MRKVKIGLALGSGAAKGWAHIGVINALERAGIEIDVVAGCSVGALVGSAYVNNRLPLMEKMGQCISLLGCYSPDGCLLAAWRTAAR
;
A
#
# COMPACT_ATOMS: atom_id res chain seq x y z
N MET A 1 -16.33 -24.36 -9.07
CA MET A 1 -15.37 -24.15 -7.97
C MET A 1 -15.58 -22.75 -7.42
N ARG A 2 -15.80 -22.58 -6.10
CA ARG A 2 -15.90 -21.23 -5.50
C ARG A 2 -14.49 -20.63 -5.50
N LYS A 3 -14.29 -19.52 -6.23
CA LYS A 3 -13.07 -18.72 -6.12
C LYS A 3 -12.99 -18.19 -4.69
N VAL A 4 -11.90 -18.48 -3.98
CA VAL A 4 -11.67 -17.91 -2.64
C VAL A 4 -11.44 -16.42 -2.82
N LYS A 5 -12.29 -15.61 -2.20
CA LYS A 5 -12.17 -14.15 -2.28
C LYS A 5 -11.20 -13.67 -1.22
N ILE A 6 -10.24 -12.84 -1.61
CA ILE A 6 -9.23 -12.28 -0.69
C ILE A 6 -9.61 -10.83 -0.38
N GLY A 7 -9.80 -10.54 0.92
CA GLY A 7 -10.09 -9.20 1.42
C GLY A 7 -8.85 -8.59 2.08
N LEU A 8 -8.48 -7.37 1.69
CA LEU A 8 -7.39 -6.59 2.27
C LEU A 8 -7.93 -5.44 3.12
N ALA A 9 -7.58 -5.41 4.40
CA ALA A 9 -7.93 -4.33 5.32
C ALA A 9 -6.73 -3.40 5.56
N LEU A 10 -6.86 -2.13 5.18
CA LEU A 10 -5.84 -1.10 5.31
C LEU A 10 -6.19 -0.15 6.46
N GLY A 11 -5.33 -0.13 7.48
CA GLY A 11 -5.49 0.76 8.63
C GLY A 11 -5.27 2.24 8.29
N SER A 12 -5.58 3.11 9.26
CA SER A 12 -5.09 4.49 9.24
C SER A 12 -3.64 4.52 9.71
N GLY A 13 -2.82 5.35 9.08
CA GLY A 13 -1.43 5.58 9.46
C GLY A 13 -0.98 6.89 8.84
N ALA A 14 -0.38 7.79 9.62
CA ALA A 14 0.04 9.12 9.18
C ALA A 14 1.19 9.05 8.16
N ALA A 15 2.39 9.53 8.50
CA ALA A 15 3.56 9.43 7.60
C ALA A 15 3.91 7.98 7.19
N LYS A 16 3.52 7.00 8.01
CA LYS A 16 3.77 5.57 7.78
C LYS A 16 2.72 4.87 6.90
N GLY A 17 1.59 5.52 6.61
CA GLY A 17 0.49 4.92 5.84
C GLY A 17 0.88 4.56 4.39
N TRP A 18 1.93 5.18 3.85
CA TRP A 18 2.46 4.87 2.52
C TRP A 18 3.04 3.44 2.40
N ALA A 19 3.36 2.79 3.52
CA ALA A 19 3.76 1.38 3.52
C ALA A 19 2.67 0.44 2.98
N HIS A 20 1.40 0.87 2.98
CA HIS A 20 0.30 0.12 2.38
C HIS A 20 0.50 -0.14 0.88
N ILE A 21 1.11 0.80 0.15
CA ILE A 21 1.45 0.62 -1.27
C ILE A 21 2.44 -0.54 -1.43
N GLY A 22 3.42 -0.63 -0.52
CA GLY A 22 4.42 -1.68 -0.53
C GLY A 22 3.87 -3.07 -0.28
N VAL A 23 2.91 -3.16 0.65
CA VAL A 23 2.21 -4.41 0.94
C VAL A 23 1.43 -4.87 -0.29
N ILE A 24 0.70 -3.96 -0.95
CA ILE A 24 -0.05 -4.28 -2.17
C ILE A 24 0.89 -4.77 -3.27
N ASN A 25 1.97 -4.02 -3.55
CA ASN A 25 2.97 -4.41 -4.55
C ASN A 25 3.60 -5.79 -4.22
N ALA A 26 3.82 -6.10 -2.94
CA ALA A 26 4.36 -7.40 -2.53
C ALA A 26 3.34 -8.54 -2.74
N LEU A 27 2.05 -8.29 -2.46
CA LEU A 27 0.97 -9.23 -2.70
C LEU A 27 0.80 -9.51 -4.20
N GLU A 28 0.86 -8.49 -5.04
CA GLU A 28 0.81 -8.64 -6.51
C GLU A 28 2.01 -9.44 -7.04
N ARG A 29 3.23 -9.15 -6.56
CA ARG A 29 4.43 -9.94 -6.91
C ARG A 29 4.34 -11.40 -6.46
N ALA A 30 3.61 -11.68 -5.39
CA ALA A 30 3.35 -13.04 -4.91
C ALA A 30 2.23 -13.75 -5.69
N GLY A 31 1.59 -13.09 -6.67
CA GLY A 31 0.47 -13.64 -7.43
C GLY A 31 -0.84 -13.70 -6.64
N ILE A 32 -0.97 -12.93 -5.57
CA ILE A 32 -2.18 -12.89 -4.74
C ILE A 32 -3.12 -11.80 -5.29
N GLU A 33 -4.23 -12.22 -5.88
CA GLU A 33 -5.26 -11.32 -6.39
C GLU A 33 -6.21 -10.89 -5.26
N ILE A 34 -6.28 -9.58 -5.00
CA ILE A 34 -7.12 -9.01 -3.95
C ILE A 34 -8.48 -8.65 -4.55
N ASP A 35 -9.56 -9.29 -4.11
CA ASP A 35 -10.91 -9.06 -4.62
C ASP A 35 -11.63 -7.91 -3.91
N VAL A 36 -11.32 -7.66 -2.63
CA VAL A 36 -11.99 -6.63 -1.82
C VAL A 36 -10.96 -5.84 -1.03
N VAL A 37 -11.09 -4.51 -1.02
CA VAL A 37 -10.25 -3.63 -0.20
C VAL A 37 -11.13 -2.78 0.70
N ALA A 38 -10.79 -2.76 1.99
CA ALA A 38 -11.37 -1.85 2.97
C ALA A 38 -10.25 -0.97 3.54
N GLY A 39 -10.50 0.33 3.72
CA GLY A 39 -9.46 1.24 4.21
C GLY A 39 -10.02 2.39 5.04
N CYS A 40 -9.20 2.97 5.92
CA CYS A 40 -9.51 4.18 6.69
C CYS A 40 -8.44 5.27 6.49
N SER A 41 -8.86 6.51 6.21
CA SER A 41 -7.96 7.66 5.97
C SER A 41 -6.94 7.39 4.85
N VAL A 42 -5.63 7.40 5.14
CA VAL A 42 -4.57 7.07 4.16
C VAL A 42 -4.75 5.66 3.58
N GLY A 43 -5.19 4.69 4.38
CA GLY A 43 -5.50 3.35 3.89
C GLY A 43 -6.68 3.34 2.91
N ALA A 44 -7.68 4.21 3.09
CA ALA A 44 -8.79 4.37 2.15
C ALA A 44 -8.32 5.04 0.84
N LEU A 45 -7.42 6.02 0.95
CA LEU A 45 -6.82 6.71 -0.20
C LEU A 45 -6.00 5.74 -1.05
N VAL A 46 -5.12 4.94 -0.42
CA VAL A 46 -4.31 3.93 -1.12
C VAL A 46 -5.20 2.81 -1.66
N GLY A 47 -6.16 2.32 -0.88
CA GLY A 47 -7.09 1.27 -1.32
C GLY A 47 -7.95 1.68 -2.51
N SER A 48 -8.47 2.91 -2.51
CA SER A 48 -9.22 3.45 -3.65
C SER A 48 -8.31 3.67 -4.87
N ALA A 49 -7.07 4.11 -4.68
CA ALA A 49 -6.09 4.22 -5.76
C ALA A 49 -5.76 2.86 -6.38
N TYR A 50 -5.62 1.81 -5.57
CA TYR A 50 -5.41 0.44 -6.02
C TYR A 50 -6.56 -0.04 -6.91
N VAL A 51 -7.80 0.06 -6.44
CA VAL A 51 -8.99 -0.37 -7.20
C VAL A 51 -9.12 0.41 -8.53
N ASN A 52 -8.65 1.65 -8.58
CA ASN A 52 -8.67 2.49 -9.78
C ASN A 52 -7.42 2.31 -10.70
N ASN A 53 -6.52 1.37 -10.42
CA ASN A 53 -5.24 1.22 -11.14
C ASN A 53 -4.38 2.51 -11.14
N ARG A 54 -4.51 3.34 -10.10
CA ARG A 54 -3.78 4.62 -9.91
C ARG A 54 -2.71 4.53 -8.82
N LEU A 55 -2.26 3.32 -8.49
CA LEU A 55 -1.13 3.07 -7.59
C LEU A 55 0.10 3.95 -7.87
N PRO A 56 0.58 4.12 -9.12
CA PRO A 56 1.78 4.91 -9.41
C PRO A 56 1.63 6.40 -9.09
N LEU A 57 0.40 6.93 -9.20
CA LEU A 57 0.09 8.31 -8.82
C LEU A 57 0.19 8.48 -7.30
N MET A 58 -0.26 7.46 -6.56
CA MET A 58 -0.23 7.45 -5.11
C MET A 58 1.19 7.27 -4.56
N GLU A 59 2.06 6.54 -5.26
CA GLU A 59 3.49 6.50 -4.96
C GLU A 59 4.15 7.88 -5.10
N LYS A 60 3.88 8.60 -6.20
CA LYS A 60 4.37 9.98 -6.38
C LYS A 60 3.85 10.92 -5.30
N MET A 61 2.58 10.78 -4.91
CA MET A 61 2.03 11.60 -3.84
C MET A 61 2.73 11.34 -2.50
N GLY A 62 3.03 10.06 -2.20
CA GLY A 62 3.82 9.68 -1.02
C GLY A 62 5.24 10.24 -1.02
N GLN A 63 5.89 10.31 -2.18
CA GLN A 63 7.21 10.96 -2.35
C GLN A 63 7.14 12.46 -2.06
N CYS A 64 6.16 13.17 -2.64
CA CYS A 64 6.01 14.61 -2.45
C CYS A 64 5.63 14.99 -1.01
N ILE A 65 4.87 14.14 -0.31
CA ILE A 65 4.46 14.38 1.09
C ILE A 65 5.53 13.97 2.10
N SER A 66 6.41 13.03 1.75
CA SER A 66 7.45 12.53 2.66
C SER A 66 8.64 13.50 2.74
N LEU A 67 8.49 14.58 3.50
CA LEU A 67 9.60 15.38 4.03
C LEU A 67 10.52 14.61 5.01
N LEU A 68 10.28 13.31 5.24
CA LEU A 68 10.95 12.49 6.27
C LEU A 68 11.79 11.30 5.75
N GLY A 69 12.07 11.19 4.45
CA GLY A 69 13.10 10.25 3.95
C GLY A 69 12.77 8.74 4.01
N CYS A 70 11.50 8.36 4.10
CA CYS A 70 11.09 6.95 4.22
C CYS A 70 10.84 6.21 2.89
N TYR A 71 11.11 6.82 1.73
CA TYR A 71 10.89 6.21 0.41
C TYR A 71 12.21 5.86 -0.28
N SER A 72 12.48 4.57 -0.48
CA SER A 72 13.59 4.10 -1.32
C SER A 72 13.12 3.95 -2.77
N PRO A 73 13.89 4.47 -3.76
CA PRO A 73 13.54 4.43 -5.19
C PRO A 73 13.50 3.01 -5.78
N ASP A 74 13.99 2.00 -5.06
CA ASP A 74 14.08 0.61 -5.53
C ASP A 74 12.74 -0.17 -5.45
N GLY A 75 11.64 0.49 -5.06
CA GLY A 75 10.33 -0.14 -4.87
C GLY A 75 10.28 -1.08 -3.65
N CYS A 76 11.33 -1.13 -2.82
CA CYS A 76 11.44 -2.01 -1.67
C CYS A 76 10.83 -1.37 -0.41
N LEU A 77 9.52 -1.10 -0.44
CA LEU A 77 8.74 -0.59 0.71
C LEU A 77 8.69 -1.59 1.90
N LEU A 78 9.12 -2.84 1.70
CA LEU A 78 9.28 -3.83 2.77
C LEU A 78 10.28 -3.40 3.84
N ALA A 79 11.35 -2.67 3.45
CA ALA A 79 12.34 -2.16 4.39
C ALA A 79 11.73 -1.11 5.31
N ALA A 80 10.95 -0.17 4.75
CA ALA A 80 10.22 0.84 5.52
C ALA A 80 9.16 0.21 6.44
N TRP A 81 8.48 -0.86 6.00
CA TRP A 81 7.55 -1.61 6.85
C TRP A 81 8.26 -2.26 8.05
N ARG A 82 9.43 -2.87 7.84
CA ARG A 82 10.24 -3.45 8.93
C ARG A 82 10.68 -2.42 9.96
N THR A 83 10.99 -1.19 9.54
CA THR A 83 11.34 -0.10 10.46
C THR A 83 10.10 0.47 11.17
N ALA A 84 8.94 0.42 10.53
CA ALA A 84 7.68 0.92 11.08
C ALA A 84 6.98 -0.06 12.03
N ALA A 85 7.26 -1.36 11.91
CA ALA A 85 6.73 -2.44 12.75
C ALA A 85 7.58 -2.74 14.01
N ARG A 86 8.65 -1.96 14.24
CA ARG A 86 9.33 -1.81 15.53
C ARG A 86 8.77 -0.61 16.27
#